data_AF-A0A914P6B5-F1
#
_entry.id   AF-A0A914P6B5-F1
#
_cell.length_a   1.000
_cell.length_b   1.000
_cell.length_c   1.000
_cell.angle_alpha   90.00
_cell.angle_beta   90.00
_cell.angle_gamma   90.00
#
_symmetry.space_group_name_H-M   'P 1'
#
loop_
_entity.id
_entity.type
_entity.pdbx_description
1 polymer ?
#
loop_
_entity_poly.entity_id
_entity_poly.type
_entity_poly.pdbx_seq_one_letter_code
_entity_poly.pdbx_strand_id
1 'polypeptide(L)'
;MTENYGIIVCKGAGNRGPLHFSLKHIDYCPDIFCSEHWFVIGSIMTAEMEKKLYPYAKQRSHSPVICDYTSRGPQKDNGSRGITFTAPGFAITAPPKWSSSLNQQVHGTSVATPNVTGSIACLLSALKANSVLYSPATIRLALSNTAYLPNGRNKLEFGEGIIQINAAFEFIKTFATNAFVPKTLPQLSISDSNMNGIFLVKEEYKEIIKTFYVKLKHNFGHKQIPWILKLFSTTKTNFIQHSKTLTNNEFSVETDTTSLQPGSINYAEIYGYDSSNLSLGPLFHLPITVIIPERATKNEFFCINTQHSLRELSFYSLRKILFLKNGIPFTFFFIPPFQCIKCEVAITAMERFPISTDLKLRYSTQFSKKLSFCQKNDVRKFIIDTDIEKMWELSITSITRSNDEQKFKLEIFFTC
;
A
#
# COMPACT_ATOMS: atom_id res chain seq x y z
N MET A 1 -19.35 -13.53 9.27
CA MET A 1 -18.62 -14.72 8.77
C MET A 1 -17.46 -15.10 9.69
N THR A 2 -16.47 -14.24 9.86
CA THR A 2 -15.29 -14.56 10.68
C THR A 2 -15.60 -14.69 12.17
N GLU A 3 -16.32 -13.74 12.77
CA GLU A 3 -16.64 -13.76 14.21
C GLU A 3 -17.60 -14.90 14.58
N ASN A 4 -18.69 -15.06 13.82
CA ASN A 4 -19.73 -16.04 14.16
C ASN A 4 -19.40 -17.48 13.72
N TYR A 5 -18.65 -17.66 12.63
CA TYR A 5 -18.42 -18.98 12.02
C TYR A 5 -16.95 -19.37 11.94
N GLY A 6 -16.02 -18.53 12.41
CA GLY A 6 -14.59 -18.84 12.37
C GLY A 6 -13.98 -18.84 10.95
N ILE A 7 -14.67 -18.29 9.95
CA ILE A 7 -14.24 -18.33 8.55
C ILE A 7 -13.17 -17.27 8.29
N ILE A 8 -12.00 -17.71 7.83
CA ILE A 8 -10.91 -16.83 7.37
C ILE A 8 -11.13 -16.47 5.90
N VAL A 9 -11.19 -15.17 5.61
CA VAL A 9 -11.43 -14.64 4.25
C VAL A 9 -10.16 -13.97 3.73
N CYS A 10 -9.67 -14.44 2.58
CA CYS A 10 -8.57 -13.82 1.85
C CYS A 10 -9.11 -13.15 0.58
N LYS A 11 -8.71 -11.89 0.34
CA LYS A 11 -9.14 -11.08 -0.79
C LYS A 11 -7.93 -10.40 -1.43
N GLY A 12 -7.90 -10.34 -2.75
CA GLY A 12 -6.88 -9.57 -3.46
C GLY A 12 -7.08 -8.07 -3.25
N ALA A 13 -5.99 -7.33 -3.05
CA ALA A 13 -6.01 -5.88 -2.93
C ALA A 13 -6.63 -5.20 -4.17
N GLY A 14 -6.49 -5.81 -5.35
CA GLY A 14 -6.94 -5.27 -6.63
C GLY A 14 -5.76 -4.89 -7.51
N ASN A 15 -6.03 -4.79 -8.82
CA ASN A 15 -5.00 -4.53 -9.83
C ASN A 15 -5.09 -3.07 -10.36
N ARG A 16 -5.42 -2.09 -9.49
CA ARG A 16 -5.60 -0.68 -9.87
C ARG A 16 -4.47 0.26 -9.40
N GLY A 17 -3.38 -0.27 -8.87
CA GLY A 17 -2.17 0.50 -8.59
C GLY A 17 -1.60 1.20 -9.84
N PRO A 18 -0.57 2.05 -9.67
CA PRO A 18 0.33 2.18 -8.51
C PRO A 18 -0.08 3.22 -7.46
N LEU A 19 -1.15 3.99 -7.71
CA LEU A 19 -1.48 5.13 -6.85
C LEU A 19 -1.89 4.65 -5.46
N HIS A 20 -1.63 5.46 -4.44
CA HIS A 20 -2.31 5.34 -3.16
C HIS A 20 -3.81 5.61 -3.38
N PHE A 21 -4.66 5.20 -2.45
CA PHE A 21 -6.14 5.30 -2.58
C PHE A 21 -6.75 4.47 -3.72
N SER A 22 -5.95 3.66 -4.42
CA SER A 22 -6.43 2.75 -5.47
C SER A 22 -7.12 1.49 -4.92
N LEU A 23 -7.14 1.34 -3.59
CA LEU A 23 -8.07 0.46 -2.89
C LEU A 23 -9.47 1.09 -2.91
N LYS A 24 -10.21 0.88 -4.00
CA LYS A 24 -11.62 1.25 -4.07
C LYS A 24 -12.48 0.21 -3.36
N HIS A 25 -13.66 0.65 -2.90
CA HIS A 25 -14.83 -0.22 -2.85
C HIS A 25 -14.95 -0.92 -4.21
N ILE A 26 -15.22 -2.22 -4.20
CA ILE A 26 -15.61 -2.89 -5.45
C ILE A 26 -16.79 -2.10 -6.00
N ASP A 27 -16.69 -1.58 -7.23
CA ASP A 27 -17.73 -0.77 -7.90
C ASP A 27 -19.09 -1.51 -8.02
N TYR A 28 -19.17 -2.76 -7.56
CA TYR A 28 -20.36 -3.62 -7.55
C TYR A 28 -20.80 -4.09 -6.15
N CYS A 29 -20.18 -3.61 -5.07
CA CYS A 29 -20.55 -4.01 -3.71
C CYS A 29 -20.19 -2.90 -2.70
N PRO A 30 -21.08 -1.90 -2.53
CA PRO A 30 -20.85 -0.76 -1.65
C PRO A 30 -20.63 -1.16 -0.18
N ASP A 31 -21.03 -2.36 0.23
CA ASP A 31 -20.99 -2.79 1.64
C ASP A 31 -19.77 -3.67 2.01
N ILE A 32 -18.93 -4.03 1.04
CA ILE A 32 -17.70 -4.78 1.32
C ILE A 32 -16.56 -3.80 1.59
N PHE A 33 -16.63 -3.15 2.74
CA PHE A 33 -15.44 -2.59 3.36
C PHE A 33 -14.42 -3.73 3.51
N CYS A 34 -13.14 -3.44 3.28
CA CYS A 34 -12.08 -4.30 3.80
C CYS A 34 -12.17 -4.21 5.32
N SER A 35 -13.04 -5.03 5.91
CA SER A 35 -13.13 -5.23 7.34
C SER A 35 -11.75 -5.62 7.83
N GLU A 36 -11.37 -5.15 9.02
CA GLU A 36 -10.15 -5.61 9.68
C GLU A 36 -10.14 -7.13 9.90
N HIS A 37 -11.26 -7.84 9.68
CA HIS A 37 -11.30 -9.30 9.76
C HIS A 37 -10.76 -10.00 8.50
N TRP A 38 -10.64 -9.30 7.37
CA TRP A 38 -10.24 -9.91 6.10
C TRP A 38 -8.75 -9.75 5.83
N PHE A 39 -8.13 -10.76 5.24
CA PHE A 39 -6.75 -10.68 4.77
C PHE A 39 -6.72 -10.13 3.35
N VAL A 40 -6.34 -8.86 3.24
CA VAL A 40 -6.18 -8.18 1.94
C VAL A 40 -4.75 -8.39 1.44
N ILE A 41 -4.61 -9.01 0.29
CA ILE A 41 -3.33 -9.52 -0.22
C ILE A 41 -2.81 -8.66 -1.37
N GLY A 42 -1.64 -8.05 -1.15
CA GLY A 42 -0.86 -7.38 -2.19
C GLY A 42 0.03 -8.36 -2.96
N SER A 43 0.32 -8.03 -4.21
CA SER A 43 1.21 -8.82 -5.07
C SER A 43 2.64 -8.29 -5.02
N ILE A 44 3.62 -9.17 -4.84
CA ILE A 44 5.05 -8.86 -4.93
C ILE A 44 5.75 -9.68 -6.02
N MET A 45 6.85 -9.12 -6.50
CA MET A 45 7.85 -9.79 -7.33
C MET A 45 9.11 -10.02 -6.49
N THR A 46 9.55 -11.28 -6.39
CA THR A 46 10.83 -11.62 -5.74
C THR A 46 11.98 -11.52 -6.75
N ALA A 47 13.21 -11.37 -6.25
CA ALA A 47 14.40 -11.35 -7.11
C ALA A 47 14.54 -12.63 -7.96
N GLU A 48 14.19 -13.79 -7.40
CA GLU A 48 14.23 -15.06 -8.12
C GLU A 48 13.17 -15.13 -9.24
N MET A 49 11.96 -14.64 -8.97
CA MET A 49 10.91 -14.55 -9.98
C MET A 49 11.33 -13.62 -11.13
N GLU A 50 11.91 -12.47 -10.80
CA GLU A 50 12.40 -11.54 -11.82
C GLU A 50 13.50 -12.16 -12.67
N LYS A 51 14.49 -12.84 -12.07
CA LYS A 51 15.55 -13.54 -12.79
C LYS A 51 15.00 -14.56 -13.79
N LYS A 52 13.95 -15.28 -13.41
CA LYS A 52 13.30 -16.30 -14.27
C LYS A 52 12.45 -15.68 -15.37
N LEU A 53 11.66 -14.66 -15.05
CA LEU A 53 10.71 -14.04 -15.98
C LEU A 53 11.37 -13.03 -16.93
N TYR A 54 12.45 -12.39 -16.49
CA TYR A 54 13.14 -11.33 -17.21
C TYR A 54 14.67 -11.55 -17.16
N PRO A 55 15.18 -12.65 -17.76
CA PRO A 55 16.60 -13.02 -17.66
C PRO A 55 17.56 -11.99 -18.29
N TYR A 56 17.06 -11.19 -19.24
CA TYR A 56 17.82 -10.14 -19.91
C TYR A 56 17.69 -8.76 -19.22
N ALA A 57 16.84 -8.65 -18.19
CA ALA A 57 16.78 -7.43 -17.40
C ALA A 57 17.99 -7.38 -16.46
N LYS A 58 18.54 -6.18 -16.24
CA LYS A 58 19.53 -5.98 -15.19
C LYS A 58 18.90 -6.37 -13.85
N GLN A 59 19.44 -7.39 -13.20
CA GLN A 59 18.86 -7.93 -11.96
C GLN A 59 18.87 -6.84 -10.88
N ARG A 60 17.73 -6.71 -10.19
CA ARG A 60 17.56 -5.75 -9.10
C ARG A 60 18.30 -6.22 -7.85
N SER A 61 18.32 -5.31 -6.86
CA SER A 61 18.61 -5.66 -5.46
C SER A 61 17.89 -6.94 -5.02
N HIS A 62 18.50 -7.72 -4.13
CA HIS A 62 17.96 -8.96 -3.56
C HIS A 62 16.60 -8.82 -2.83
N SER A 63 16.10 -7.61 -2.60
CA SER A 63 14.84 -7.39 -1.89
C SER A 63 13.62 -7.54 -2.80
N PRO A 64 12.55 -8.22 -2.34
CA PRO A 64 11.25 -8.22 -3.02
C PRO A 64 10.71 -6.80 -3.25
N VAL A 65 10.00 -6.63 -4.36
CA VAL A 65 9.35 -5.38 -4.74
C VAL A 65 7.85 -5.59 -4.88
N ILE A 66 7.08 -4.57 -4.52
CA ILE A 66 5.64 -4.59 -4.72
C ILE A 66 5.31 -4.37 -6.21
N CYS A 67 4.36 -5.13 -6.75
CA CYS A 67 3.97 -5.01 -8.15
C CYS A 67 3.22 -3.69 -8.39
N ASP A 68 3.52 -3.00 -9.49
CA ASP A 68 2.94 -1.68 -9.77
C ASP A 68 1.42 -1.71 -9.93
N TYR A 69 0.87 -2.81 -10.44
CA TYR A 69 -0.58 -2.96 -10.57
C TYR A 69 -1.27 -3.15 -9.23
N THR A 70 -0.58 -3.52 -8.14
CA THR A 70 -1.26 -3.78 -6.88
C THR A 70 -1.87 -2.50 -6.34
N SER A 71 -3.16 -2.53 -6.01
CA SER A 71 -3.83 -1.41 -5.36
C SER A 71 -3.23 -1.16 -3.99
N ARG A 72 -3.09 0.11 -3.60
CA ARG A 72 -2.42 0.55 -2.37
C ARG A 72 -3.36 1.36 -1.49
N GLY A 73 -3.16 1.25 -0.18
CA GLY A 73 -3.84 2.09 0.80
C GLY A 73 -3.27 3.51 0.86
N PRO A 74 -3.70 4.30 1.84
CA PRO A 74 -4.75 3.98 2.81
C PRO A 74 -6.13 3.91 2.13
N GLN A 75 -7.07 3.21 2.76
CA GLN A 75 -8.46 3.19 2.31
C GLN A 75 -9.15 4.50 2.68
N LYS A 76 -9.79 5.13 1.69
CA LYS A 76 -10.37 6.48 1.82
C LYS A 76 -11.43 6.57 2.92
N ASP A 77 -12.32 5.58 2.98
CA ASP A 77 -13.55 5.70 3.76
C ASP A 77 -13.40 5.31 5.23
N ASN A 78 -12.40 4.48 5.59
CA ASN A 78 -12.18 4.02 6.96
C ASN A 78 -10.78 4.35 7.50
N GLY A 79 -9.91 4.95 6.70
CA GLY A 79 -8.53 5.30 7.08
C GLY A 79 -7.61 4.10 7.32
N SER A 80 -8.06 2.87 7.05
CA SER A 80 -7.26 1.67 7.26
C SER A 80 -6.05 1.62 6.32
N ARG A 81 -5.01 0.89 6.72
CA ARG A 81 -3.83 0.63 5.88
C ARG A 81 -4.18 -0.06 4.56
N GLY A 82 -5.27 -0.83 4.54
CA GLY A 82 -5.76 -1.49 3.34
C GLY A 82 -5.09 -2.84 3.08
N ILE A 83 -3.80 -2.88 2.72
CA ILE A 83 -3.07 -4.15 2.54
C ILE A 83 -2.76 -4.76 3.92
N THR A 84 -3.14 -6.03 4.11
CA THR A 84 -2.80 -6.78 5.32
C THR A 84 -1.47 -7.50 5.17
N PHE A 85 -1.29 -8.23 4.07
CA PHE A 85 -0.08 -9.01 3.78
C PHE A 85 0.28 -8.91 2.31
N THR A 86 1.52 -9.26 1.99
CA THR A 86 1.99 -9.40 0.62
C THR A 86 2.42 -10.83 0.34
N ALA A 87 2.24 -11.27 -0.91
CA ALA A 87 2.68 -12.59 -1.35
C ALA A 87 3.12 -12.58 -2.82
N PRO A 88 3.95 -13.54 -3.22
CA PRO A 88 4.37 -13.67 -4.62
C PRO A 88 3.16 -13.84 -5.54
N GLY A 89 3.04 -12.96 -6.53
CA GLY A 89 1.86 -12.88 -7.40
C GLY A 89 2.14 -13.17 -8.87
N PHE A 90 3.18 -13.96 -9.16
CA PHE A 90 3.47 -14.52 -10.47
C PHE A 90 3.45 -16.04 -10.39
N ALA A 91 2.77 -16.69 -11.34
CA ALA A 91 2.71 -18.13 -11.42
C ALA A 91 2.71 -18.62 -12.87
N ILE A 92 3.20 -19.84 -13.07
CA ILE A 92 3.01 -20.61 -14.30
C ILE A 92 1.95 -21.66 -13.95
N THR A 93 0.80 -21.60 -14.61
CA THR A 93 -0.37 -22.43 -14.28
C THR A 93 -0.85 -23.19 -15.50
N ALA A 94 -1.48 -24.34 -15.29
CA ALA A 94 -2.23 -25.01 -16.33
C ALA A 94 -3.48 -24.17 -16.67
N PRO A 95 -3.67 -23.77 -17.94
CA PRO A 95 -4.88 -23.06 -18.33
C PRO A 95 -6.09 -24.01 -18.38
N PRO A 96 -7.32 -23.48 -18.56
CA PRO A 96 -8.51 -24.31 -18.75
C PRO A 96 -8.34 -25.32 -19.89
N LYS A 97 -9.02 -26.47 -19.81
CA LYS A 97 -8.87 -27.59 -20.77
C LYS A 97 -9.13 -27.23 -22.25
N TRP A 98 -9.84 -26.14 -22.51
CA TRP A 98 -10.13 -25.66 -23.86
C TRP A 98 -9.00 -24.78 -24.43
N SER A 99 -8.02 -24.39 -23.63
CA SER A 99 -6.85 -23.65 -24.10
C SER A 99 -5.90 -24.57 -24.87
N SER A 100 -5.40 -24.10 -26.01
CA SER A 100 -4.39 -24.79 -26.82
C SER A 100 -2.99 -24.76 -26.21
N SER A 101 -2.77 -23.97 -25.15
CA SER A 101 -1.50 -23.88 -24.45
C SER A 101 -1.46 -24.85 -23.26
N LEU A 102 -0.33 -25.53 -23.04
CA LEU A 102 -0.15 -26.42 -21.89
C LEU A 102 0.12 -25.66 -20.59
N ASN A 103 0.74 -24.49 -20.70
CA ASN A 103 1.12 -23.63 -19.57
C ASN A 103 0.81 -22.18 -19.90
N GLN A 104 0.35 -21.44 -18.89
CA GLN A 104 0.08 -20.01 -18.99
C GLN A 104 0.78 -19.27 -17.85
N GLN A 105 1.51 -18.21 -18.18
CA GLN A 105 2.03 -17.29 -17.19
C GLN A 105 0.96 -16.29 -16.79
N VAL A 106 0.64 -16.25 -15.49
CA VAL A 106 -0.35 -15.34 -14.92
C VAL A 106 0.26 -14.50 -13.83
N HIS A 107 -0.20 -13.26 -13.71
CA HIS A 107 0.21 -12.34 -12.66
C HIS A 107 -0.97 -11.50 -12.16
N GLY A 108 -0.96 -11.16 -10.88
CA GLY A 108 -2.01 -10.34 -10.28
C GLY A 108 -2.17 -10.56 -8.78
N THR A 109 -2.89 -9.67 -8.11
CA THR A 109 -3.34 -9.92 -6.73
C THR A 109 -4.24 -11.16 -6.66
N SER A 110 -4.95 -11.47 -7.75
CA SER A 110 -5.74 -12.71 -7.92
C SER A 110 -4.90 -13.99 -7.96
N VAL A 111 -3.57 -13.88 -8.17
CA VAL A 111 -2.62 -15.00 -8.09
C VAL A 111 -1.98 -15.05 -6.70
N ALA A 112 -1.65 -13.90 -6.12
CA ALA A 112 -1.12 -13.81 -4.76
C ALA A 112 -2.13 -14.29 -3.69
N THR A 113 -3.42 -13.99 -3.89
CA THR A 113 -4.50 -14.37 -2.95
C THR A 113 -4.61 -15.89 -2.76
N PRO A 114 -4.80 -16.73 -3.80
CA PRO A 114 -4.88 -18.18 -3.61
C PRO A 114 -3.58 -18.78 -3.07
N ASN A 115 -2.42 -18.18 -3.34
CA ASN A 115 -1.15 -18.58 -2.73
C ASN A 115 -1.19 -18.44 -1.20
N VAL A 116 -1.66 -17.29 -0.70
CA VAL A 116 -1.87 -17.07 0.74
C VAL A 116 -2.95 -17.99 1.30
N THR A 117 -4.08 -18.12 0.61
CA THR A 117 -5.19 -18.99 1.05
C THR A 117 -4.74 -20.45 1.21
N GLY A 118 -4.00 -20.99 0.23
CA GLY A 118 -3.45 -22.34 0.30
C GLY A 118 -2.42 -22.50 1.42
N SER A 119 -1.56 -21.50 1.60
CA SER A 119 -0.57 -21.46 2.68
C SER A 119 -1.23 -21.48 4.07
N ILE A 120 -2.30 -20.70 4.26
CA ILE A 120 -3.11 -20.70 5.49
C ILE A 120 -3.85 -22.03 5.64
N ALA A 121 -4.35 -22.64 4.56
CA ALA A 121 -4.97 -23.96 4.65
C ALA A 121 -3.99 -25.03 5.15
N CYS A 122 -2.74 -25.00 4.69
CA CYS A 122 -1.68 -25.87 5.21
C CYS A 122 -1.41 -25.63 6.71
N LEU A 123 -1.35 -24.36 7.14
CA LEU A 123 -1.22 -24.01 8.56
C LEU A 123 -2.37 -24.59 9.40
N LEU A 124 -3.61 -24.40 8.95
CA LEU A 124 -4.80 -24.91 9.64
C LEU A 124 -4.80 -26.45 9.70
N SER A 125 -4.40 -27.12 8.62
CA SER A 125 -4.26 -28.58 8.60
C SER A 125 -3.22 -29.07 9.61
N ALA A 126 -2.07 -28.40 9.70
CA ALA A 126 -1.03 -28.72 10.67
C ALA A 126 -1.51 -28.51 12.12
N LEU A 127 -2.21 -27.41 12.40
CA LEU A 127 -2.76 -27.14 13.74
C LEU A 127 -3.79 -28.19 14.15
N LYS A 128 -4.69 -28.58 13.24
CA LYS A 128 -5.67 -29.65 13.48
C LYS A 128 -5.00 -31.00 13.74
N ALA A 129 -4.01 -31.36 12.93
CA ALA A 129 -3.26 -32.62 13.08
C ALA A 129 -2.51 -32.72 14.41
N ASN A 130 -2.05 -31.58 14.95
CA ASN A 130 -1.38 -31.50 16.25
C ASN A 130 -2.33 -31.21 17.42
N SER A 131 -3.65 -31.21 17.20
CA SER A 131 -4.68 -30.87 18.20
C SER A 131 -4.45 -29.53 18.92
N VAL A 132 -3.86 -28.55 18.21
CA VAL A 132 -3.62 -27.21 18.74
C VAL A 132 -4.88 -26.37 18.56
N LEU A 133 -5.39 -25.80 19.66
CA LEU A 133 -6.54 -24.89 19.61
C LEU A 133 -6.14 -23.57 18.92
N TYR A 134 -7.00 -23.10 18.02
CA TYR A 134 -6.81 -21.85 17.30
C TYR A 134 -8.13 -21.11 17.08
N SER A 135 -8.04 -19.82 16.83
CA SER A 135 -9.14 -18.95 16.40
C SER A 135 -8.69 -18.09 15.21
N PRO A 136 -9.61 -17.46 14.46
CA PRO A 136 -9.21 -16.49 13.43
C PRO A 136 -8.33 -15.36 13.97
N ALA A 137 -8.59 -14.92 15.22
CA ALA A 137 -7.79 -13.89 15.88
C ALA A 137 -6.37 -14.37 16.15
N THR A 138 -6.16 -15.60 16.66
CA THR A 138 -4.80 -16.12 16.87
C THR A 138 -4.06 -16.35 15.56
N ILE A 139 -4.74 -16.80 14.51
CA ILE A 139 -4.14 -16.95 13.18
C ILE A 139 -3.68 -15.59 12.64
N ARG A 140 -4.52 -14.55 12.76
CA ARG A 140 -4.14 -13.19 12.37
C ARG A 140 -2.94 -12.70 13.17
N LEU A 141 -2.96 -12.81 14.51
CA LEU A 141 -1.84 -12.39 15.36
C LEU A 141 -0.54 -13.10 14.99
N ALA A 142 -0.60 -14.42 14.78
CA ALA A 142 0.57 -15.19 14.41
C ALA A 142 1.15 -14.72 13.08
N LEU A 143 0.32 -14.63 12.04
CA LEU A 143 0.76 -14.17 10.73
C LEU A 143 1.29 -12.73 10.76
N SER A 144 0.66 -11.84 11.51
CA SER A 144 1.09 -10.44 11.66
C SER A 144 2.42 -10.30 12.39
N ASN A 145 2.64 -11.08 13.44
CA ASN A 145 3.88 -11.04 14.22
C ASN A 145 5.07 -11.73 13.54
N THR A 146 4.81 -12.73 12.70
CA THR A 146 5.87 -13.49 12.03
C THR A 146 6.12 -13.07 10.59
N ALA A 147 5.33 -12.14 10.06
CA ALA A 147 5.51 -11.64 8.69
C ALA A 147 6.89 -10.99 8.53
N TYR A 148 7.51 -11.26 7.40
CA TYR A 148 8.79 -10.67 7.03
C TYR A 148 8.58 -9.40 6.22
N LEU A 149 8.91 -8.25 6.80
CA LEU A 149 8.95 -6.98 6.09
C LEU A 149 10.36 -6.74 5.53
N PRO A 150 10.55 -6.65 4.20
CA PRO A 150 11.88 -6.39 3.64
C PRO A 150 12.44 -5.02 4.08
N ASN A 151 13.76 -4.96 4.29
CA ASN A 151 14.44 -3.74 4.73
C ASN A 151 14.16 -2.56 3.80
N GLY A 152 13.88 -1.39 4.40
CA GLY A 152 13.61 -0.15 3.66
C GLY A 152 12.25 -0.11 2.96
N ARG A 153 11.35 -1.07 3.22
CA ARG A 153 9.95 -1.04 2.76
C ARG A 153 9.03 -0.52 3.86
N ASN A 154 7.97 0.17 3.46
CA ASN A 154 6.97 0.68 4.38
C ASN A 154 5.80 -0.30 4.51
N LYS A 155 5.11 -0.25 5.65
CA LYS A 155 3.91 -1.06 5.89
C LYS A 155 2.70 -0.60 5.09
N LEU A 156 2.64 0.69 4.71
CA LEU A 156 1.57 1.22 3.87
C LEU A 156 1.49 0.49 2.51
N GLU A 157 2.62 0.06 1.95
CA GLU A 157 2.69 -0.74 0.73
C GLU A 157 2.66 -2.25 1.02
N PHE A 158 3.45 -2.73 1.97
CA PHE A 158 3.65 -4.17 2.17
C PHE A 158 2.68 -4.83 3.18
N GLY A 159 1.84 -4.04 3.84
CA GLY A 159 1.08 -4.49 5.01
C GLY A 159 2.02 -4.86 6.16
N GLU A 160 1.74 -5.96 6.85
CA GLU A 160 2.69 -6.55 7.81
C GLU A 160 3.92 -7.18 7.13
N GLY A 161 3.87 -7.35 5.80
CA GLY A 161 4.94 -7.98 5.03
C GLY A 161 4.53 -9.33 4.45
N ILE A 162 5.54 -10.17 4.21
CA ILE A 162 5.43 -11.46 3.55
C ILE A 162 5.15 -12.54 4.58
N ILE A 163 4.06 -13.29 4.40
CA ILE A 163 3.64 -14.34 5.33
C ILE A 163 4.73 -15.43 5.53
N GLN A 164 4.92 -15.86 6.78
CA GLN A 164 5.85 -16.92 7.15
C GLN A 164 5.09 -18.03 7.91
N ILE A 165 4.69 -19.08 7.18
CA ILE A 165 3.80 -20.13 7.72
C ILE A 165 4.45 -20.94 8.83
N ASN A 166 5.71 -21.38 8.64
CA ASN A 166 6.40 -22.19 9.64
C ASN A 166 6.56 -21.43 10.95
N ALA A 167 6.99 -20.16 10.87
CA ALA A 167 7.10 -19.29 12.03
C ALA A 167 5.74 -19.05 12.71
N ALA A 168 4.67 -18.85 11.92
CA ALA A 168 3.32 -18.68 12.45
C ALA A 168 2.81 -19.93 13.19
N PHE A 169 3.13 -21.13 12.70
CA PHE A 169 2.79 -22.38 13.38
C PHE A 169 3.47 -22.49 14.75
N GLU A 170 4.79 -22.27 14.80
CA GLU A 170 5.55 -22.30 16.06
C GLU A 170 5.10 -21.20 17.04
N PHE A 171 4.77 -20.01 16.51
CA PHE A 171 4.18 -18.92 17.28
C PHE A 171 2.91 -19.43 17.96
N ILE A 172 1.91 -19.93 17.21
CA ILE A 172 0.62 -20.40 17.77
C ILE A 172 0.83 -21.52 18.79
N LYS A 173 1.71 -22.47 18.51
CA LYS A 173 2.02 -23.57 19.43
C LYS A 173 2.55 -23.07 20.77
N THR A 174 3.40 -22.04 20.75
CA THR A 174 3.93 -21.38 21.95
C THR A 174 2.85 -20.60 22.72
N PHE A 175 1.79 -20.13 22.06
CA PHE A 175 0.67 -19.45 22.74
C PHE A 175 -0.40 -20.39 23.26
N ALA A 176 -0.64 -21.51 22.57
CA ALA A 176 -1.63 -22.50 23.00
C ALA A 176 -1.34 -23.03 24.41
N THR A 177 -0.07 -23.05 24.83
CA THR A 177 0.33 -23.41 26.19
C THR A 177 0.03 -22.34 27.24
N ASN A 178 -0.17 -21.08 26.85
CA ASN A 178 -0.37 -19.92 27.75
C ASN A 178 -1.83 -19.65 28.12
N ALA A 179 -2.75 -20.62 27.91
CA ALA A 179 -4.17 -20.61 28.27
C ALA A 179 -5.06 -19.48 27.67
N PHE A 180 -4.49 -18.41 27.11
CA PHE A 180 -5.22 -17.31 26.51
C PHE A 180 -5.26 -17.43 24.99
N VAL A 181 -6.40 -17.90 24.47
CA VAL A 181 -6.72 -17.91 23.04
C VAL A 181 -7.79 -16.84 22.80
N PRO A 182 -7.43 -15.62 22.34
CA PRO A 182 -8.42 -14.60 22.03
C PRO A 182 -9.35 -15.10 20.92
N LYS A 183 -10.67 -15.00 21.11
CA LYS A 183 -11.65 -15.36 20.08
C LYS A 183 -11.77 -14.28 19.00
N THR A 184 -11.71 -13.02 19.41
CA THR A 184 -11.77 -11.84 18.56
C THR A 184 -10.62 -10.90 18.91
N LEU A 185 -10.27 -10.02 17.96
CA LEU A 185 -9.35 -8.92 18.22
C LEU A 185 -10.13 -7.67 18.64
N PRO A 186 -9.49 -6.72 19.35
CA PRO A 186 -10.07 -5.42 19.62
C PRO A 186 -10.39 -4.68 18.32
N GLN A 187 -11.51 -3.97 18.31
CA GLN A 187 -11.94 -3.09 17.23
C GLN A 187 -11.79 -1.63 17.67
N LEU A 188 -11.43 -0.77 16.73
CA LEU A 188 -11.27 0.65 16.95
C LEU A 188 -12.51 1.42 16.49
N SER A 189 -12.79 2.51 17.19
CA SER A 189 -13.75 3.54 16.76
C SER A 189 -13.13 4.90 17.07
N ILE A 190 -13.16 5.81 16.10
CA ILE A 190 -12.47 7.09 16.19
C ILE A 190 -13.53 8.19 16.12
N SER A 191 -13.59 9.04 17.15
CA SER A 191 -14.55 10.17 17.24
C SER A 191 -15.99 9.77 16.86
N ASP A 192 -16.48 8.66 17.44
CA ASP A 192 -17.81 8.06 17.23
C ASP A 192 -18.14 7.58 15.80
N SER A 193 -17.14 7.57 14.92
CA SER A 193 -17.21 6.94 13.61
C SER A 193 -16.56 5.55 13.63
N ASN A 194 -17.09 4.60 12.85
CA ASN A 194 -16.52 3.26 12.67
C ASN A 194 -15.28 3.30 11.72
N MET A 195 -14.37 4.24 11.98
CA MET A 195 -13.11 4.38 11.30
C MET A 195 -12.06 3.49 11.97
N ASN A 196 -11.26 2.84 11.15
CA ASN A 196 -10.20 1.91 11.56
C ASN A 196 -8.82 2.56 11.55
N GLY A 197 -8.72 3.80 11.05
CA GLY A 197 -7.48 4.56 11.01
C GLY A 197 -7.73 6.06 10.90
N ILE A 198 -6.70 6.84 11.26
CA ILE A 198 -6.71 8.30 11.10
C ILE A 198 -6.15 8.61 9.72
N PHE A 199 -6.95 9.23 8.88
CA PHE A 199 -6.54 9.64 7.54
C PHE A 199 -6.79 11.13 7.34
N LEU A 200 -5.73 11.89 7.04
CA LEU A 200 -5.76 13.34 6.93
C LEU A 200 -5.07 13.83 5.67
N VAL A 201 -5.67 14.84 5.04
CA VAL A 201 -5.08 15.58 3.93
C VAL A 201 -5.15 17.06 4.24
N LYS A 202 -4.00 17.72 4.32
CA LYS A 202 -3.87 19.06 4.95
C LYS A 202 -4.79 20.12 4.35
N GLU A 203 -5.12 20.03 3.07
CA GLU A 203 -6.00 21.02 2.39
C GLU A 203 -7.48 20.88 2.78
N GLU A 204 -7.88 19.77 3.41
CA GLU A 204 -9.26 19.52 3.81
C GLU A 204 -9.59 20.12 5.18
N TYR A 205 -8.60 20.62 5.92
CA TYR A 205 -8.79 21.15 7.27
C TYR A 205 -7.85 22.31 7.59
N LYS A 206 -8.38 23.30 8.32
CA LYS A 206 -7.63 24.50 8.68
C LYS A 206 -6.69 24.28 9.86
N GLU A 207 -7.06 23.38 10.78
CA GLU A 207 -6.31 23.15 12.01
C GLU A 207 -4.89 22.64 11.71
N ILE A 208 -3.91 23.15 12.45
CA ILE A 208 -2.52 22.71 12.33
C ILE A 208 -2.31 21.45 13.17
N ILE A 209 -2.88 21.46 14.36
CA ILE A 209 -2.89 20.38 15.35
C ILE A 209 -4.31 19.85 15.43
N LYS A 210 -4.48 18.53 15.37
CA LYS A 210 -5.79 17.88 15.45
C LYS A 210 -5.76 16.71 16.41
N THR A 211 -6.73 16.69 17.33
CA THR A 211 -6.85 15.64 18.35
C THR A 211 -7.98 14.68 17.98
N PHE A 212 -7.72 13.40 18.11
CA PHE A 212 -8.64 12.29 17.87
C PHE A 212 -8.82 11.52 19.16
N TYR A 213 -10.06 11.13 19.45
CA TYR A 213 -10.38 10.25 20.56
C TYR A 213 -10.66 8.86 19.99
N VAL A 214 -9.89 7.88 20.45
CA VAL A 214 -9.95 6.51 19.95
C VAL A 214 -10.50 5.63 21.06
N LYS A 215 -11.63 4.98 20.78
CA LYS A 215 -12.30 4.06 21.67
C LYS A 215 -12.09 2.62 21.21
N LEU A 216 -11.61 1.80 22.12
CA LEU A 216 -11.33 0.38 21.93
C LEU A 216 -12.53 -0.44 22.37
N LYS A 217 -13.12 -1.19 21.44
CA LYS A 217 -14.17 -2.18 21.72
C LYS A 217 -13.55 -3.57 21.69
N HIS A 218 -13.64 -4.31 22.77
CA HIS A 218 -13.16 -5.70 22.81
C HIS A 218 -14.16 -6.59 23.54
N ASN A 219 -14.17 -7.87 23.20
CA ASN A 219 -15.00 -8.88 23.86
C ASN A 219 -14.10 -9.96 24.48
N PHE A 220 -13.33 -9.56 25.48
CA PHE A 220 -12.48 -10.47 26.26
C PHE A 220 -13.19 -11.00 27.52
N GLY A 221 -14.52 -10.87 27.57
CA GLY A 221 -15.31 -11.15 28.78
C GLY A 221 -14.93 -10.20 29.92
N HIS A 222 -14.87 -10.73 31.15
CA HIS A 222 -14.51 -9.97 32.35
C HIS A 222 -13.01 -9.66 32.49
N LYS A 223 -12.17 -10.11 31.55
CA LYS A 223 -10.71 -9.92 31.65
C LYS A 223 -10.34 -8.49 31.27
N GLN A 224 -9.84 -7.73 32.24
CA GLN A 224 -9.17 -6.45 31.98
C GLN A 224 -7.75 -6.70 31.48
N ILE A 225 -7.37 -6.02 30.42
CA ILE A 225 -6.01 -6.05 29.88
C ILE A 225 -5.32 -4.73 30.23
N PRO A 226 -4.17 -4.77 30.92
CA PRO A 226 -3.37 -3.58 31.15
C PRO A 226 -2.64 -3.19 29.85
N TRP A 227 -3.16 -2.16 29.18
CA TRP A 227 -2.66 -1.75 27.86
C TRP A 227 -1.41 -0.88 27.92
N ILE A 228 -0.42 -1.20 27.07
CA ILE A 228 0.69 -0.30 26.72
C ILE A 228 0.60 0.05 25.24
N LEU A 229 0.63 1.34 24.93
CA LEU A 229 0.65 1.86 23.58
C LEU A 229 2.07 2.23 23.15
N LYS A 230 2.48 1.80 21.96
CA LYS A 230 3.78 2.14 21.36
C LYS A 230 3.59 2.69 19.95
N LEU A 231 4.21 3.83 19.67
CA LEU A 231 4.25 4.43 18.34
C LEU A 231 5.38 3.82 17.50
N PHE A 232 5.05 3.49 16.26
CA PHE A 232 5.99 3.09 15.23
C PHE A 232 5.79 4.01 14.03
N SER A 233 6.81 4.80 13.70
CA SER A 233 6.78 5.73 12.56
C SER A 233 7.73 5.26 11.48
N THR A 234 7.29 5.32 10.23
CA THR A 234 8.17 5.13 9.07
C THR A 234 8.87 6.43 8.65
N THR A 235 8.40 7.57 9.17
CA THR A 235 8.93 8.90 8.87
C THR A 235 9.88 9.35 9.96
N LYS A 236 10.91 10.12 9.59
CA LYS A 236 11.89 10.67 10.55
C LYS A 236 11.30 11.79 11.42
N THR A 237 10.21 12.39 10.99
CA THR A 237 9.54 13.50 11.67
C THR A 237 8.53 12.97 12.68
N ASN A 238 8.62 13.41 13.93
CA ASN A 238 7.63 13.10 14.96
C ASN A 238 6.44 14.04 14.83
N PHE A 239 5.42 13.63 14.07
CA PHE A 239 4.19 14.40 13.86
C PHE A 239 3.01 13.88 14.70
N ILE A 240 3.24 12.88 15.56
CA ILE A 240 2.20 12.24 16.38
C ILE A 240 2.58 12.28 17.84
N GLN A 241 1.63 12.71 18.66
CA GLN A 241 1.63 12.52 20.11
C GLN A 241 0.46 11.62 20.49
N HIS A 242 0.64 10.75 21.49
CA HIS A 242 -0.41 9.82 21.89
C HIS A 242 -0.33 9.47 23.39
N SER A 243 -1.44 9.05 23.97
CA SER A 243 -1.46 8.50 25.33
C SER A 243 -0.63 7.20 25.40
N LYS A 244 0.15 6.99 26.47
CA LYS A 244 0.98 5.78 26.62
C LYS A 244 0.18 4.54 27.07
N THR A 245 -0.98 4.75 27.65
CA THR A 245 -1.89 3.73 28.19
C THR A 245 -3.33 4.08 27.83
N LEU A 246 -4.26 3.14 28.01
CA LEU A 246 -5.69 3.39 27.85
C LEU A 246 -6.31 3.78 29.18
N THR A 247 -7.26 4.71 29.15
CA THR A 247 -8.13 5.06 30.29
C THR A 247 -9.56 4.78 29.87
N ASN A 248 -10.29 3.93 30.61
CA ASN A 248 -11.65 3.51 30.24
C ASN A 248 -11.79 2.98 28.80
N ASN A 249 -10.81 2.20 28.34
CA ASN A 249 -10.70 1.71 26.95
C ASN A 249 -10.62 2.82 25.89
N GLU A 250 -10.21 4.02 26.27
CA GLU A 250 -10.06 5.17 25.38
C GLU A 250 -8.64 5.75 25.48
N PHE A 251 -8.17 6.35 24.39
CA PHE A 251 -6.93 7.11 24.35
C PHE A 251 -7.03 8.23 23.33
N SER A 252 -6.21 9.27 23.50
CA SER A 252 -6.15 10.38 22.55
C SER A 252 -4.89 10.30 21.68
N VAL A 253 -5.04 10.76 20.45
CA VAL A 253 -3.97 10.90 19.47
C VAL A 253 -4.01 12.31 18.92
N GLU A 254 -2.88 12.99 18.93
CA GLU A 254 -2.74 14.32 18.37
C GLU A 254 -1.79 14.27 17.18
N THR A 255 -2.20 14.88 16.08
CA THR A 255 -1.41 15.01 14.86
C THR A 255 -1.02 16.47 14.65
N ASP A 256 0.28 16.75 14.59
CA ASP A 256 0.85 18.06 14.30
C ASP A 256 1.47 18.08 12.90
N THR A 257 0.91 18.89 12.02
CA THR A 257 1.33 18.98 10.61
C THR A 257 2.36 20.07 10.32
N THR A 258 2.79 20.85 11.32
CA THR A 258 3.74 21.97 11.12
C THR A 258 5.07 21.56 10.50
N SER A 259 5.61 20.41 10.93
CA SER A 259 6.96 19.97 10.56
C SER A 259 7.01 19.12 9.28
N LEU A 260 5.84 18.82 8.70
CA LEU A 260 5.71 17.94 7.56
C LEU A 260 5.93 18.70 6.25
N GLN A 261 6.70 18.09 5.35
CA GLN A 261 7.08 18.72 4.09
C GLN A 261 5.96 18.65 3.04
N PRO A 262 5.74 19.69 2.22
CA PRO A 262 4.85 19.61 1.06
C PRO A 262 5.23 18.47 0.09
N GLY A 263 4.23 17.88 -0.54
CA GLY A 263 4.38 16.75 -1.47
C GLY A 263 4.62 15.39 -0.80
N SER A 264 4.50 15.29 0.53
CA SER A 264 4.85 14.08 1.29
C SER A 264 3.64 13.27 1.75
N ILE A 265 3.83 11.95 1.88
CA ILE A 265 2.94 11.04 2.59
C ILE A 265 3.65 10.60 3.86
N ASN A 266 3.00 10.85 4.99
CA ASN A 266 3.55 10.55 6.31
C ASN A 266 2.73 9.45 6.95
N TYR A 267 3.40 8.37 7.35
CA TYR A 267 2.74 7.16 7.84
C TYR A 267 3.34 6.67 9.15
N ALA A 268 2.46 6.37 10.10
CA ALA A 268 2.81 5.76 11.37
C ALA A 268 1.67 4.87 11.87
N GLU A 269 1.99 4.01 12.85
CA GLU A 269 1.04 3.11 13.50
C GLU A 269 1.24 3.17 15.01
N ILE A 270 0.14 3.24 15.75
CA ILE A 270 0.15 3.04 17.21
C ILE A 270 -0.28 1.60 17.47
N TYR A 271 0.56 0.85 18.18
CA TYR A 271 0.31 -0.54 18.53
C TYR A 271 -0.08 -0.70 19.99
N GLY A 272 -1.11 -1.49 20.26
CA GLY A 272 -1.55 -1.82 21.61
C GLY A 272 -1.10 -3.20 22.05
N TYR A 273 -0.34 -3.26 23.15
CA TYR A 273 0.18 -4.48 23.75
C TYR A 273 -0.49 -4.77 25.08
N ASP A 274 -0.60 -6.05 25.42
CA ASP A 274 -0.86 -6.49 26.80
C ASP A 274 0.45 -6.39 27.59
N SER A 275 0.50 -5.53 28.60
CA SER A 275 1.71 -5.35 29.43
C SER A 275 2.07 -6.60 30.23
N SER A 276 1.08 -7.44 30.54
CA SER A 276 1.29 -8.70 31.26
C SER A 276 1.82 -9.79 30.36
N ASN A 277 1.65 -9.65 29.03
CA ASN A 277 2.08 -10.64 28.07
C ASN A 277 2.54 -10.01 26.75
N LEU A 278 3.70 -9.34 26.80
CA LEU A 278 4.32 -8.70 25.63
C LEU A 278 4.67 -9.69 24.51
N SER A 279 4.82 -10.98 24.85
CA SER A 279 5.18 -12.01 23.87
C SER A 279 4.08 -12.25 22.82
N LEU A 280 2.82 -11.93 23.13
CA LEU A 280 1.69 -11.98 22.18
C LEU A 280 1.87 -11.01 20.99
N GLY A 281 2.80 -10.06 21.11
CA GLY A 281 2.89 -8.95 20.20
C GLY A 281 1.68 -8.01 20.36
N PRO A 282 1.45 -7.13 19.37
CA PRO A 282 0.37 -6.17 19.45
C PRO A 282 -0.97 -6.83 19.13
N LEU A 283 -1.99 -6.52 19.95
CA LEU A 283 -3.35 -7.04 19.78
C LEU A 283 -4.19 -6.19 18.84
N PHE A 284 -3.84 -4.91 18.68
CA PHE A 284 -4.43 -4.02 17.69
C PHE A 284 -3.39 -3.00 17.21
N HIS A 285 -3.71 -2.34 16.10
CA HIS A 285 -2.91 -1.24 15.57
C HIS A 285 -3.85 -0.15 15.06
N LEU A 286 -3.44 1.11 15.21
CA LEU A 286 -4.12 2.27 14.65
C LEU A 286 -3.22 2.88 13.56
N PRO A 287 -3.52 2.68 12.26
CA PRO A 287 -2.82 3.34 11.18
C PRO A 287 -3.18 4.82 11.11
N ILE A 288 -2.15 5.66 10.95
CA ILE A 288 -2.24 7.11 10.85
C ILE A 288 -1.52 7.51 9.56
N THR A 289 -2.27 8.06 8.61
CA THR A 289 -1.74 8.57 7.34
C THR A 289 -2.06 10.05 7.19
N VAL A 290 -1.02 10.86 7.02
CA VAL A 290 -1.12 12.31 6.80
C VAL A 290 -0.48 12.66 5.46
N ILE A 291 -1.26 13.25 4.56
CA ILE A 291 -0.76 13.76 3.28
C ILE A 291 -0.68 15.28 3.37
N ILE A 292 0.50 15.79 3.05
CA ILE A 292 0.70 17.22 2.80
C ILE A 292 0.89 17.37 1.29
N PRO A 293 -0.15 17.73 0.51
CA PRO A 293 0.03 17.93 -0.92
C PRO A 293 0.89 19.18 -1.18
N GLU A 294 1.61 19.18 -2.30
CA GLU A 294 2.32 20.36 -2.77
C GLU A 294 1.34 21.24 -3.54
N ARG A 295 1.14 22.48 -3.10
CA ARG A 295 0.28 23.43 -3.80
C ARG A 295 0.94 23.82 -5.11
N ALA A 296 0.22 23.63 -6.21
CA ALA A 296 0.60 24.22 -7.49
C ALA A 296 0.04 25.65 -7.57
N THR A 297 0.90 26.63 -7.82
CA THR A 297 0.49 28.00 -8.14
C THR A 297 0.63 28.30 -9.64
N LYS A 298 -0.03 29.37 -10.08
CA LYS A 298 -0.11 29.77 -11.48
C LYS A 298 1.29 30.11 -12.02
N ASN A 299 1.65 29.59 -13.20
CA ASN A 299 2.98 29.72 -13.84
C ASN A 299 4.12 28.98 -13.14
N GLU A 300 3.85 27.99 -12.27
CA GLU A 300 4.90 27.16 -11.70
C GLU A 300 5.34 26.04 -12.64
N PHE A 301 6.66 25.86 -12.71
CA PHE A 301 7.31 24.73 -13.35
C PHE A 301 7.70 23.72 -12.27
N PHE A 302 7.04 22.57 -12.25
CA PHE A 302 7.51 21.48 -11.40
C PHE A 302 8.39 20.56 -12.21
N CYS A 303 9.69 20.67 -11.98
CA CYS A 303 10.65 19.73 -12.50
C CYS A 303 10.82 18.57 -11.53
N ILE A 304 10.39 17.37 -11.92
CA ILE A 304 10.81 16.15 -11.24
C ILE A 304 12.19 15.78 -11.81
N ASN A 305 13.22 16.42 -11.27
CA ASN A 305 14.62 16.10 -11.55
C ASN A 305 15.04 14.92 -10.67
N THR A 306 15.15 13.73 -11.25
CA THR A 306 15.87 12.65 -10.56
C THR A 306 17.35 12.77 -10.89
N GLN A 307 18.14 13.29 -9.94
CA GLN A 307 19.60 13.16 -9.96
C GLN A 307 20.07 11.78 -9.46
N HIS A 308 19.18 10.81 -9.33
CA HIS A 308 19.57 9.46 -8.99
C HIS A 308 20.17 8.78 -10.21
N SER A 309 21.36 8.19 -10.02
CA SER A 309 21.92 7.19 -10.91
C SER A 309 20.89 6.06 -11.08
N LEU A 310 20.13 6.08 -12.17
CA LEU A 310 19.12 5.06 -12.53
C LEU A 310 19.78 3.75 -12.96
N ARG A 311 20.84 3.33 -12.27
CA ARG A 311 21.67 2.19 -12.65
C ARG A 311 20.97 0.85 -12.45
N GLU A 312 19.85 0.73 -11.72
CA GLU A 312 19.53 -0.55 -11.07
C GLU A 312 18.10 -1.10 -11.19
N LEU A 313 17.12 -0.42 -11.79
CA LEU A 313 15.72 -0.88 -11.64
C LEU A 313 14.89 -0.76 -12.93
N SER A 314 14.27 -1.88 -13.30
CA SER A 314 13.34 -2.06 -14.42
C SER A 314 11.90 -1.58 -14.12
N PHE A 315 11.57 -1.28 -12.86
CA PHE A 315 10.34 -0.58 -12.44
C PHE A 315 10.68 0.45 -11.37
N TYR A 316 10.32 1.72 -11.59
CA TYR A 316 10.49 2.80 -10.63
C TYR A 316 9.17 3.57 -10.56
N SER A 317 8.65 3.77 -9.34
CA SER A 317 7.47 4.60 -9.09
C SER A 317 7.90 5.95 -8.53
N LEU A 318 8.00 6.95 -9.40
CA LEU A 318 8.10 8.35 -8.98
C LEU A 318 6.72 8.85 -8.63
N ARG A 319 6.56 9.43 -7.45
CA ARG A 319 5.27 9.95 -6.99
C ARG A 319 5.38 11.43 -6.70
N LYS A 320 4.38 12.19 -7.16
CA LYS A 320 4.19 13.58 -6.76
C LYS A 320 2.73 13.80 -6.41
N ILE A 321 2.49 14.39 -5.24
CA ILE A 321 1.14 14.73 -4.77
C ILE A 321 0.98 16.23 -4.89
N LEU A 322 0.01 16.63 -5.71
CA LEU A 322 -0.27 18.02 -6.03
C LEU A 322 -1.67 18.39 -5.55
N PHE A 323 -1.83 19.62 -5.08
CA PHE A 323 -3.14 20.23 -4.88
C PHE A 323 -3.33 21.33 -5.93
N LEU A 324 -4.38 21.17 -6.74
CA LEU A 324 -4.70 22.08 -7.85
C LEU A 324 -5.92 22.92 -7.52
N LYS A 325 -5.87 24.21 -7.83
CA LYS A 325 -7.04 25.10 -7.75
C LYS A 325 -7.92 25.00 -9.01
N ASN A 326 -9.21 25.34 -8.89
CA ASN A 326 -10.22 25.30 -9.95
C ASN A 326 -9.71 26.01 -11.20
N GLY A 327 -9.85 25.38 -12.37
CA GLY A 327 -9.60 26.03 -13.67
C GLY A 327 -8.12 26.31 -13.97
N ILE A 328 -7.19 25.57 -13.36
CA ILE A 328 -5.78 25.61 -13.75
C ILE A 328 -5.48 24.38 -14.63
N PRO A 329 -5.49 24.50 -15.97
CA PRO A 329 -5.07 23.41 -16.84
C PRO A 329 -3.58 23.13 -16.64
N PHE A 330 -3.19 21.87 -16.76
CA PHE A 330 -1.79 21.48 -16.66
C PHE A 330 -1.33 20.62 -17.82
N THR A 331 -0.05 20.76 -18.08
CA THR A 331 0.66 20.18 -19.20
C THR A 331 1.80 19.32 -18.68
N PHE A 332 1.87 18.07 -19.12
CA PHE A 332 3.09 17.27 -18.94
C PHE A 332 4.04 17.46 -20.11
N PHE A 333 5.30 17.69 -19.77
CA PHE A 333 6.44 17.56 -20.67
C PHE A 333 7.30 16.41 -20.17
N PHE A 334 7.43 15.38 -20.99
CA PHE A 334 8.36 14.29 -20.73
C PHE A 334 9.54 14.39 -21.68
N ILE A 335 10.73 14.56 -21.12
CA ILE A 335 11.99 14.51 -21.87
C ILE A 335 12.57 13.11 -21.65
N PRO A 336 12.52 12.22 -22.66
CA PRO A 336 13.12 10.90 -22.54
C PRO A 336 14.62 11.04 -22.29
N PRO A 337 15.21 10.11 -21.54
CA PRO A 337 16.63 10.19 -21.28
C PRO A 337 17.47 10.02 -22.56
N PHE A 338 18.60 10.73 -22.62
CA PHE A 338 19.46 10.84 -23.81
C PHE A 338 19.99 9.45 -24.23
N GLN A 339 19.65 8.96 -25.44
CA GLN A 339 19.99 7.64 -26.01
C GLN A 339 19.05 6.45 -25.66
N CYS A 340 17.86 6.69 -25.11
CA CYS A 340 16.90 5.61 -24.86
C CYS A 340 16.30 5.03 -26.17
N ILE A 341 16.36 3.69 -26.37
CA ILE A 341 15.81 3.00 -27.56
C ILE A 341 14.29 2.71 -27.42
N LYS A 342 13.80 2.50 -26.20
CA LYS A 342 12.37 2.31 -25.92
C LYS A 342 12.10 2.83 -24.52
N CYS A 343 11.15 3.74 -24.39
CA CYS A 343 10.70 4.24 -23.09
C CYS A 343 9.17 4.17 -23.06
N GLU A 344 8.63 3.40 -22.13
CA GLU A 344 7.21 3.40 -21.80
C GLU A 344 7.04 4.23 -20.55
N VAL A 345 6.05 5.12 -20.51
CA VAL A 345 5.73 5.92 -19.33
C VAL A 345 4.23 5.81 -19.15
N ALA A 346 3.79 5.15 -18.08
CA ALA A 346 2.39 5.21 -17.69
C ALA A 346 2.24 6.35 -16.68
N ILE A 347 1.42 7.34 -17.00
CA ILE A 347 1.00 8.37 -16.05
C ILE A 347 -0.35 7.92 -15.53
N THR A 348 -0.39 7.59 -14.25
CA THR A 348 -1.66 7.36 -13.56
C THR A 348 -1.97 8.60 -12.74
N ALA A 349 -3.18 9.11 -12.91
CA ALA A 349 -3.73 10.20 -12.13
C ALA A 349 -5.06 9.76 -11.49
N MET A 350 -5.31 10.15 -10.25
CA MET A 350 -6.54 9.81 -9.53
C MET A 350 -7.09 11.02 -8.79
N GLU A 351 -8.41 11.15 -8.88
CA GLU A 351 -9.20 12.24 -8.33
C GLU A 351 -9.94 11.78 -7.05
N ARG A 352 -10.12 12.68 -6.06
CA ARG A 352 -10.65 12.28 -4.74
C ARG A 352 -12.18 12.39 -4.55
N PHE A 353 -13.04 12.87 -5.47
CA PHE A 353 -14.51 12.99 -5.22
C PHE A 353 -15.40 12.88 -6.49
N PRO A 354 -16.70 12.51 -6.37
CA PRO A 354 -17.31 11.26 -6.83
C PRO A 354 -17.60 11.21 -8.35
N ILE A 355 -16.63 11.54 -9.20
CA ILE A 355 -16.71 11.22 -10.63
C ILE A 355 -15.52 10.34 -10.97
N SER A 356 -15.85 9.14 -11.41
CA SER A 356 -14.97 7.99 -11.62
C SER A 356 -14.12 8.11 -12.88
N THR A 357 -13.38 9.20 -13.06
CA THR A 357 -12.42 9.30 -14.17
C THR A 357 -11.03 8.92 -13.67
N ASP A 358 -10.79 7.62 -13.52
CA ASP A 358 -9.43 7.10 -13.48
C ASP A 358 -8.80 7.36 -14.87
N LEU A 359 -8.17 8.52 -15.05
CA LEU A 359 -7.40 8.83 -16.26
C LEU A 359 -6.11 8.01 -16.24
N LYS A 360 -6.20 6.77 -16.73
CA LYS A 360 -5.03 5.93 -17.04
C LYS A 360 -4.53 6.26 -18.43
N LEU A 361 -3.64 7.24 -18.53
CA LEU A 361 -2.88 7.49 -19.74
C LEU A 361 -1.70 6.50 -19.78
N ARG A 362 -1.92 5.32 -20.38
CA ARG A 362 -0.83 4.41 -20.75
C ARG A 362 -0.25 4.85 -22.08
N TYR A 363 0.99 5.33 -22.06
CA TYR A 363 1.70 5.72 -23.27
C TYR A 363 2.97 4.86 -23.45
N SER A 364 3.03 4.16 -24.58
CA SER A 364 4.17 3.31 -24.98
C SER A 364 4.66 3.81 -26.32
N THR A 365 5.92 4.28 -26.39
CA THR A 365 6.57 4.51 -27.69
C THR A 365 7.88 3.74 -27.85
N GLN A 366 7.97 3.00 -28.94
CA GLN A 366 9.23 2.51 -29.48
C GLN A 366 9.92 3.65 -30.23
N PHE A 367 11.11 4.04 -29.79
CA PHE A 367 11.96 4.96 -30.53
C PHE A 367 12.81 4.13 -31.50
N SER A 368 12.26 3.80 -32.67
CA SER A 368 13.02 3.05 -33.68
C SER A 368 14.09 3.93 -34.31
N LYS A 369 15.34 3.50 -34.23
CA LYS A 369 16.55 4.25 -34.59
C LYS A 369 16.78 4.41 -36.11
N LYS A 370 15.74 4.35 -36.94
CA LYS A 370 15.82 4.57 -38.39
C LYS A 370 14.67 5.44 -38.85
N LEU A 371 14.84 6.74 -38.69
CA LEU A 371 14.42 7.78 -39.62
C LEU A 371 15.17 9.04 -39.21
N SER A 372 16.02 9.52 -40.12
CA SER A 372 16.73 10.78 -40.01
C SER A 372 15.74 11.91 -39.78
N PHE A 373 15.71 12.48 -38.58
CA PHE A 373 15.12 13.78 -38.33
C PHE A 373 16.11 14.66 -37.57
N CYS A 374 16.31 15.86 -38.11
CA CYS A 374 17.22 16.87 -37.64
C CYS A 374 16.61 17.59 -36.43
N GLN A 375 17.13 17.28 -35.25
CA GLN A 375 17.36 18.12 -34.07
C GLN A 375 16.46 19.37 -33.82
N LYS A 376 15.51 19.22 -32.88
CA LYS A 376 15.23 20.07 -31.68
C LYS A 376 13.75 19.91 -31.31
N ASN A 377 13.48 19.49 -30.07
CA ASN A 377 12.16 19.45 -29.41
C ASN A 377 11.31 18.18 -29.63
N ASP A 378 11.80 17.01 -29.21
CA ASP A 378 10.94 15.85 -28.93
C ASP A 378 10.22 16.01 -27.57
N VAL A 379 9.45 17.08 -27.44
CA VAL A 379 8.64 17.36 -26.24
C VAL A 379 7.19 17.01 -26.58
N ARG A 380 6.67 15.93 -25.99
CA ARG A 380 5.23 15.60 -26.11
C ARG A 380 4.44 16.35 -25.05
N LYS A 381 3.45 17.11 -25.50
CA LYS A 381 2.53 17.92 -24.70
C LYS A 381 1.26 17.13 -24.41
N PHE A 382 0.94 16.91 -23.14
CA PHE A 382 -0.37 16.38 -22.72
C PHE A 382 -1.08 17.44 -21.89
N ILE A 383 -2.20 17.98 -22.38
CA ILE A 383 -3.02 18.94 -21.65
C ILE A 383 -4.13 18.17 -20.95
N ILE A 384 -4.23 18.29 -19.63
CA ILE A 384 -5.37 17.84 -18.85
C ILE A 384 -6.03 19.09 -18.30
N ASP A 385 -7.28 19.32 -18.74
CA ASP A 385 -8.11 20.39 -18.22
C ASP A 385 -8.85 19.90 -16.97
N THR A 386 -8.87 20.71 -15.92
CA THR A 386 -9.52 20.34 -14.66
C THR A 386 -10.44 21.45 -14.19
N ASP A 387 -11.73 21.20 -14.28
CA ASP A 387 -12.79 22.14 -13.90
C ASP A 387 -12.99 22.24 -12.37
N ILE A 388 -12.23 21.51 -11.53
CA ILE A 388 -12.50 21.37 -10.07
C ILE A 388 -11.23 21.35 -9.17
N GLU A 389 -11.24 21.97 -7.98
CA GLU A 389 -10.21 22.11 -6.94
C GLU A 389 -9.94 20.77 -6.29
N LYS A 390 -8.81 20.13 -6.61
CA LYS A 390 -8.63 18.71 -6.28
C LYS A 390 -7.18 18.31 -6.03
N MET A 391 -7.02 17.21 -5.29
CA MET A 391 -5.74 16.56 -5.06
C MET A 391 -5.47 15.52 -6.14
N TRP A 392 -4.24 15.50 -6.65
CA TRP A 392 -3.76 14.61 -7.70
C TRP A 392 -2.50 13.88 -7.22
N GLU A 393 -2.47 12.56 -7.39
CA GLU A 393 -1.23 11.78 -7.28
C GLU A 393 -0.81 11.35 -8.68
N LEU A 394 0.45 11.64 -9.03
CA LEU A 394 1.05 11.26 -10.29
C LEU A 394 2.08 10.17 -10.05
N SER A 395 1.91 9.02 -10.70
CA SER A 395 2.93 7.97 -10.70
C SER A 395 3.38 7.60 -12.11
N ILE A 396 4.70 7.50 -12.30
CA ILE A 396 5.35 6.84 -13.44
C ILE A 396 5.60 5.38 -13.06
N THR A 397 5.21 4.37 -13.83
CA THR A 397 5.35 2.94 -13.38
C THR A 397 6.49 2.17 -14.02
N SER A 398 6.84 2.46 -15.27
CA SER A 398 7.93 1.78 -15.95
C SER A 398 8.78 2.80 -16.67
N ILE A 399 10.08 2.54 -16.73
CA ILE A 399 11.03 3.11 -17.68
C ILE A 399 11.93 1.93 -18.03
N THR A 400 11.60 1.21 -19.09
CA THR A 400 12.51 0.18 -19.61
C THR A 400 13.66 0.89 -20.33
N ARG A 401 14.89 0.40 -20.17
CA ARG A 401 16.07 0.99 -20.82
C ARG A 401 16.94 -0.07 -21.46
N SER A 402 17.51 0.30 -22.60
CA SER A 402 18.77 -0.26 -23.11
C SER A 402 19.92 0.61 -22.59
N ASN A 403 20.85 -0.01 -21.86
CA ASN A 403 22.21 0.41 -21.50
C ASN A 403 22.51 1.92 -21.41
N ASP A 404 22.49 2.44 -20.17
CA ASP A 404 23.44 3.41 -19.58
C ASP A 404 22.80 4.25 -18.47
N GLU A 405 23.62 4.92 -17.66
CA GLU A 405 23.16 6.01 -16.77
C GLU A 405 22.66 7.17 -17.60
N GLN A 406 21.38 7.48 -17.52
CA GLN A 406 20.90 8.73 -18.10
C GLN A 406 19.77 9.30 -17.25
N LYS A 407 19.85 10.62 -17.07
CA LYS A 407 18.90 11.46 -16.34
C LYS A 407 17.66 11.65 -17.20
N PHE A 408 16.47 11.57 -16.62
CA PHE A 408 15.23 11.97 -17.29
C PHE A 408 14.64 13.19 -16.57
N LYS A 409 13.88 13.99 -17.31
CA LYS A 409 13.21 15.19 -16.79
C LYS A 409 11.73 15.07 -17.12
N LEU A 410 10.89 15.01 -16.09
CA LEU A 410 9.46 15.26 -16.23
C LEU A 410 9.21 16.68 -15.73
N GLU A 411 8.68 17.53 -16.60
CA GLU A 411 8.23 18.86 -16.22
C GLU A 411 6.71 18.90 -16.27
N ILE A 412 6.10 19.41 -15.21
CA ILE A 412 4.67 19.69 -15.16
C ILE A 412 4.54 21.20 -15.23
N PHE A 413 3.81 21.68 -16.23
CA PHE A 413 3.60 23.09 -16.47
C PHE A 413 2.12 23.43 -16.39
N PHE A 414 1.79 24.38 -15.52
CA PHE A 414 0.43 24.85 -15.34
C PHE A 414 0.18 26.02 -16.30
N THR A 415 -0.67 25.82 -17.31
CA THR A 415 -1.03 26.82 -18.33
C THR A 415 -2.28 27.60 -17.93
N CYS A 416 -2.48 28.79 -18.50
CA CYS A 416 -3.80 29.42 -18.54
C CYS A 416 -4.60 28.89 -19.72
#